data_AF-A0A150MJJ3-F1
#
_entry.id   AF-A0A150MJJ3-F1
#
_cell.length_a   1.000
_cell.length_b   1.000
_cell.length_c   1.000
_cell.angle_alpha   90.00
_cell.angle_beta   90.00
_cell.angle_gamma   90.00
#
_symmetry.space_group_name_H-M   'P 1'
#
loop_
_entity.id
_entity.type
_entity.pdbx_description
1 polymer ?
#
loop_
_entity_poly.entity_id
_entity_poly.type
_entity_poly.pdbx_seq_one_letter_code
_entity_poly.pdbx_strand_id
1 'polypeptide(L)'
;MAKLTSDALDIIRQYAALLETVEEGLDYVEASFSDPRRMHADVLLADLLLALGKIGETNVYLEQLFAEENDFVRHLERFVDVLDAAAALDGQFSDAAAKERIVCGRLSPAFQAWKSAMESGLRRYVVQ
;
A
#
# COMPACT_ATOMS: atom_id res chain seq x y z
N MET A 1 -27.29 -4.76 2.06
CA MET A 1 -26.20 -4.46 1.12
C MET A 1 -26.59 -3.24 0.30
N ALA A 2 -26.00 -2.09 0.61
CA ALA A 2 -26.18 -0.88 -0.18
C ALA A 2 -25.64 -1.12 -1.60
N LYS A 3 -26.40 -0.73 -2.62
CA LYS A 3 -25.95 -0.77 -4.01
C LYS A 3 -24.93 0.37 -4.18
N LEU A 4 -23.64 0.03 -4.31
CA LEU A 4 -22.60 1.03 -4.54
C LEU A 4 -22.91 1.85 -5.80
N THR A 5 -22.58 3.15 -5.76
CA THR A 5 -22.69 4.03 -6.93
C THR A 5 -21.60 3.70 -7.94
N SER A 6 -21.76 4.16 -9.19
CA SER A 6 -20.71 4.02 -10.21
C SER A 6 -19.40 4.66 -9.75
N ASP A 7 -19.48 5.87 -9.20
CA ASP A 7 -18.31 6.60 -8.70
C ASP A 7 -17.57 5.82 -7.60
N ALA A 8 -18.31 5.21 -6.67
CA ALA A 8 -17.71 4.39 -5.62
C ALA A 8 -17.00 3.14 -6.19
N LEU A 9 -17.59 2.49 -7.20
CA LEU A 9 -16.97 1.36 -7.88
C LEU A 9 -15.70 1.77 -8.64
N ASP A 10 -15.71 2.94 -9.29
CA ASP A 10 -14.55 3.45 -10.01
C ASP A 10 -13.41 3.82 -9.06
N ILE A 11 -13.72 4.41 -7.90
CA ILE A 11 -12.73 4.64 -6.83
C ILE A 11 -12.13 3.30 -6.35
N ILE A 12 -12.95 2.29 -6.09
CA ILE A 12 -12.47 0.97 -5.64
C ILE A 12 -11.52 0.32 -6.66
N ARG A 13 -11.82 0.44 -7.96
CA ARG A 13 -10.97 -0.11 -9.03
C ARG A 13 -9.64 0.64 -9.14
N GLN A 14 -9.68 1.97 -9.09
CA GLN A 14 -8.47 2.80 -9.11
C GLN A 14 -7.60 2.53 -7.88
N TYR A 15 -8.24 2.38 -6.73
CA TYR A 15 -7.59 2.01 -5.48
C TYR A 15 -6.89 0.64 -5.59
N ALA A 16 -7.58 -0.39 -6.09
CA ALA A 16 -7.00 -1.70 -6.29
C ALA A 16 -5.79 -1.66 -7.27
N ALA A 17 -5.92 -0.93 -8.38
CA ALA A 17 -4.81 -0.75 -9.33
C ALA A 17 -3.61 -0.02 -8.72
N LEU A 18 -3.85 0.96 -7.83
CA LEU A 18 -2.78 1.62 -7.08
C LEU A 18 -2.05 0.65 -6.15
N LEU A 19 -2.77 -0.29 -5.50
CA LEU A 19 -2.13 -1.31 -4.66
C LEU A 19 -1.18 -2.20 -5.45
N GLU A 20 -1.57 -2.61 -6.67
CA GLU A 20 -0.68 -3.32 -7.59
C GLU A 20 0.57 -2.50 -7.93
N THR A 21 0.37 -1.22 -8.26
CA THR A 21 1.48 -0.33 -8.64
C THR A 21 2.48 -0.14 -7.50
N VAL A 22 1.98 -0.05 -6.26
CA VAL A 22 2.84 0.05 -5.07
C VAL A 22 3.59 -1.24 -4.80
N GLU A 23 2.96 -2.42 -4.98
CA GLU A 23 3.65 -3.71 -4.87
C GLU A 23 4.79 -3.83 -5.88
N GLU A 24 4.52 -3.57 -7.16
CA GLU A 24 5.53 -3.61 -8.22
C GLU A 24 6.68 -2.63 -7.94
N GLY A 25 6.36 -1.46 -7.40
CA GLY A 25 7.36 -0.47 -7.01
C GLY A 25 8.24 -0.94 -5.85
N LEU A 26 7.65 -1.54 -4.82
CA LEU A 26 8.39 -2.11 -3.70
C LEU A 26 9.31 -3.25 -4.18
N ASP A 27 8.81 -4.15 -5.02
CA ASP A 27 9.61 -5.22 -5.64
C ASP A 27 10.81 -4.64 -6.43
N TYR A 28 10.60 -3.53 -7.15
CA TYR A 28 11.68 -2.85 -7.85
C TYR A 28 12.74 -2.31 -6.89
N VAL A 29 12.31 -1.66 -5.80
CA VAL A 29 13.21 -1.11 -4.77
C VAL A 29 13.98 -2.22 -4.08
N GLU A 30 13.34 -3.33 -3.71
CA GLU A 30 14.02 -4.49 -3.11
C GLU A 30 15.11 -5.06 -4.02
N ALA A 31 14.77 -5.28 -5.28
CA ALA A 31 15.73 -5.78 -6.26
C ALA A 31 16.91 -4.83 -6.48
N SER A 32 16.76 -3.52 -6.20
CA SER A 32 17.83 -2.53 -6.35
C SER A 32 18.95 -2.67 -5.31
N PHE A 33 18.67 -3.22 -4.13
CA PHE A 33 19.72 -3.43 -3.12
C PHE A 33 20.77 -4.44 -3.57
N SER A 34 20.41 -5.34 -4.50
CA SER A 34 21.30 -6.33 -5.11
C SER A 34 21.71 -6.03 -6.56
N ASP A 35 21.07 -5.07 -7.24
CA ASP A 35 21.36 -4.70 -8.64
C ASP A 35 21.65 -3.18 -8.79
N PRO A 36 22.94 -2.79 -8.91
CA PRO A 36 23.36 -1.40 -9.06
C PRO A 36 22.82 -0.70 -10.32
N ARG A 37 22.27 -1.43 -11.30
CA ARG A 37 21.71 -0.85 -12.53
C ARG A 37 20.35 -0.18 -12.30
N ARG A 38 19.73 -0.40 -11.15
CA ARG A 38 18.43 0.19 -10.78
C ARG A 38 18.62 1.58 -10.16
N MET A 39 19.12 2.52 -10.95
CA MET A 39 19.55 3.86 -10.51
C MET A 39 18.42 4.76 -9.97
N HIS A 40 17.15 4.41 -10.20
CA HIS A 40 16.00 5.22 -9.81
C HIS A 40 15.29 4.73 -8.53
N ALA A 41 15.85 3.75 -7.84
CA ALA A 41 15.20 3.13 -6.68
C ALA A 41 14.92 4.12 -5.54
N ASP A 42 15.81 5.09 -5.28
CA ASP A 42 15.61 6.07 -4.22
C ASP A 42 14.47 7.07 -4.55
N VAL A 43 14.36 7.46 -5.83
CA VAL A 43 13.27 8.32 -6.31
C VAL A 43 11.95 7.56 -6.22
N LEU A 44 11.94 6.32 -6.71
CA LEU A 44 10.77 5.46 -6.64
C LEU A 44 10.33 5.21 -5.19
N LEU A 45 11.27 4.97 -4.27
CA LEU A 45 10.95 4.80 -2.86
C LEU A 45 10.26 6.04 -2.28
N ALA A 46 10.73 7.25 -2.61
CA ALA A 46 10.07 8.47 -2.18
C ALA A 46 8.64 8.61 -2.74
N ASP A 47 8.45 8.27 -4.03
CA ASP A 47 7.12 8.28 -4.66
C ASP A 47 6.18 7.25 -4.03
N LEU A 48 6.69 6.08 -3.65
CA LEU A 48 5.93 5.05 -2.93
C LEU A 48 5.49 5.53 -1.55
N LEU A 49 6.34 6.24 -0.80
CA LEU A 49 5.93 6.82 0.49
C LEU A 49 4.80 7.84 0.34
N LEU A 50 4.83 8.66 -0.72
CA LEU A 50 3.73 9.57 -1.03
C LEU A 50 2.44 8.82 -1.40
N ALA A 51 2.56 7.75 -2.19
CA ALA A 51 1.43 6.89 -2.55
C ALA A 51 0.79 6.22 -1.33
N LEU A 52 1.60 5.73 -0.37
CA LEU A 52 1.10 5.17 0.89
C LEU A 52 0.30 6.20 1.70
N GLY A 53 0.73 7.47 1.73
CA GLY A 53 -0.05 8.55 2.33
C GLY A 53 -1.43 8.71 1.67
N LYS A 54 -1.48 8.65 0.34
CA LYS A 54 -2.75 8.76 -0.43
C LYS A 54 -3.66 7.54 -0.27
N ILE A 55 -3.08 6.36 -0.13
CA ILE A 55 -3.81 5.14 0.25
C ILE A 55 -4.47 5.35 1.62
N GLY A 56 -3.72 5.87 2.61
CA GLY A 56 -4.26 6.16 3.94
C GLY A 56 -5.45 7.14 3.91
N GLU A 57 -5.34 8.22 3.13
CA GLU A 57 -6.46 9.15 2.92
C GLU A 57 -7.69 8.46 2.30
N THR A 58 -7.45 7.57 1.33
CA THR A 58 -8.53 6.82 0.65
C THR A 58 -9.16 5.78 1.58
N ASN A 59 -8.39 5.18 2.49
CA ASN A 59 -8.91 4.21 3.47
C ASN A 59 -9.97 4.83 4.36
N VAL A 60 -9.80 6.09 4.81
CA VAL A 60 -10.81 6.80 5.60
C VAL A 60 -12.15 6.92 4.84
N TYR A 61 -12.09 7.16 3.53
CA TYR A 61 -13.29 7.15 2.70
C TYR A 61 -13.91 5.74 2.60
N LEU A 62 -13.08 4.71 2.40
CA LEU A 62 -13.56 3.33 2.31
C LEU A 62 -14.14 2.82 3.64
N GLU A 63 -13.60 3.22 4.79
CA GLU A 63 -14.16 2.89 6.10
C GLU A 63 -15.60 3.40 6.25
N GLN A 64 -15.86 4.62 5.77
CA GLN A 64 -17.21 5.19 5.76
C GLN A 64 -18.12 4.46 4.77
N LEU A 65 -17.60 4.14 3.57
CA LEU A 65 -18.34 3.45 2.53
C LEU A 65 -18.77 2.04 2.94
N PHE A 66 -17.92 1.36 3.72
CA PHE A 66 -18.10 -0.02 4.18
C PHE A 66 -18.39 -0.13 5.68
N ALA A 67 -18.93 0.90 6.31
CA ALA A 67 -19.14 0.96 7.76
C ALA A 67 -19.97 -0.20 8.35
N GLU A 68 -20.81 -0.86 7.54
CA GLU A 68 -21.58 -2.04 7.96
C GLU A 68 -20.79 -3.37 7.87
N GLU A 69 -19.62 -3.36 7.25
CA GLU A 69 -18.77 -4.52 6.99
C GLU A 69 -17.58 -4.57 7.96
N ASN A 70 -17.87 -4.84 9.24
CA ASN A 70 -16.90 -4.77 10.34
C ASN A 70 -15.55 -5.45 10.07
N ASP A 71 -15.55 -6.62 9.41
CA ASP A 71 -14.30 -7.33 9.12
C ASP A 71 -13.46 -6.61 8.04
N PHE A 72 -14.09 -6.00 7.05
CA PHE A 72 -13.39 -5.23 6.03
C PHE A 72 -12.85 -3.91 6.59
N VAL A 73 -13.64 -3.22 7.43
CA VAL A 73 -13.18 -2.01 8.14
C VAL A 73 -11.94 -2.31 9.00
N ARG A 74 -11.92 -3.45 9.72
CA ARG A 74 -10.72 -3.85 10.48
C ARG A 74 -9.49 -4.08 9.59
N HIS A 75 -9.67 -4.51 8.34
CA HIS A 75 -8.55 -4.64 7.41
C HIS A 75 -8.03 -3.26 6.96
N LEU A 76 -8.94 -2.30 6.72
CA LEU A 76 -8.58 -0.91 6.42
C LEU A 76 -7.78 -0.26 7.57
N GLU A 77 -8.26 -0.40 8.80
CA GLU A 77 -7.64 0.17 10.01
C GLU A 77 -6.21 -0.34 10.24
N ARG A 78 -5.92 -1.60 9.84
CA ARG A 78 -4.59 -2.20 9.94
C ARG A 78 -3.55 -1.60 9.00
N PHE A 79 -3.94 -0.70 8.10
CA PHE A 79 -2.99 0.06 7.28
C PHE A 79 -2.02 0.91 8.12
N VAL A 80 -2.37 1.21 9.38
CA VAL A 80 -1.45 1.88 10.32
C VAL A 80 -0.12 1.12 10.48
N ASP A 81 -0.13 -0.22 10.41
CA ASP A 81 1.08 -1.04 10.50
C ASP A 81 2.03 -0.76 9.31
N VAL A 82 1.48 -0.48 8.13
CA VAL A 82 2.23 -0.10 6.92
C VAL A 82 2.82 1.29 7.08
N LEU A 83 2.03 2.25 7.59
CA LEU A 83 2.49 3.61 7.84
C LEU A 83 3.60 3.66 8.90
N ASP A 84 3.49 2.87 9.97
CA ASP A 84 4.52 2.75 11.01
C ASP A 84 5.81 2.12 10.47
N ALA A 85 5.70 1.17 9.53
CA ALA A 85 6.86 0.61 8.84
C ALA A 85 7.51 1.64 7.90
N ALA A 86 6.70 2.43 7.20
CA ALA A 86 7.15 3.50 6.30
C ALA A 86 7.86 4.63 7.07
N ALA A 87 7.29 5.09 8.19
CA ALA A 87 7.88 6.12 9.05
C ALA A 87 9.25 5.71 9.62
N ALA A 88 9.58 4.42 9.70
CA ALA A 88 10.91 3.98 10.10
C ALA A 88 12.02 4.42 9.12
N LEU A 89 11.68 4.79 7.88
CA LEU A 89 12.62 5.34 6.89
C LEU A 89 12.97 6.82 7.14
N ASP A 90 12.24 7.52 8.02
CA ASP A 90 12.50 8.92 8.31
C ASP A 90 13.92 9.10 8.86
N GLY A 91 14.69 9.96 8.19
CA GLY A 91 16.10 10.20 8.51
C GLY A 91 17.06 9.04 8.15
N GLN A 92 16.57 7.95 7.54
CA GLN A 92 17.39 6.79 7.14
C GLN A 92 17.69 6.74 5.64
N PHE A 93 17.17 7.68 4.84
CA PHE A 93 17.29 7.66 3.37
C PHE A 93 18.73 7.63 2.83
N SER A 94 19.69 8.17 3.57
CA SER A 94 21.10 8.17 3.19
C SER A 94 21.87 6.92 3.61
N ASP A 95 21.29 6.06 4.45
CA ASP A 95 21.90 4.81 4.91
C ASP A 95 21.32 3.63 4.11
N ALA A 96 22.10 3.12 3.16
CA ALA A 96 21.68 2.01 2.31
C ALA A 96 21.34 0.73 3.09
N ALA A 97 22.11 0.41 4.14
CA ALA A 97 21.89 -0.79 4.94
C ALA A 97 20.65 -0.63 5.85
N ALA A 98 20.39 0.58 6.34
CA ALA A 98 19.15 0.87 7.06
C ALA A 98 17.94 0.79 6.13
N LYS A 99 18.00 1.40 4.94
CA LYS A 99 16.94 1.31 3.93
C LYS A 99 16.59 -0.13 3.60
N GLU A 100 17.58 -0.95 3.25
CA GLU A 100 17.36 -2.36 2.92
C GLU A 100 16.66 -3.11 4.05
N ARG A 101 17.16 -2.96 5.28
CA ARG A 101 16.58 -3.61 6.46
C ARG A 101 15.14 -3.19 6.71
N ILE A 102 14.82 -1.91 6.51
CA ILE A 102 13.48 -1.38 6.75
C ILE A 102 12.53 -1.78 5.61
N VAL A 103 12.93 -1.62 4.35
CA VAL A 103 12.11 -1.96 3.19
C VAL A 103 11.83 -3.46 3.19
N CYS A 104 12.86 -4.29 3.10
CA CYS A 104 12.73 -5.74 2.97
C CYS A 104 12.26 -6.42 4.26
N GLY A 105 12.63 -5.86 5.42
CA GLY A 105 12.36 -6.48 6.72
C GLY A 105 11.07 -6.02 7.39
N ARG A 106 10.47 -4.90 6.95
CA ARG A 106 9.29 -4.31 7.60
C ARG A 106 8.25 -3.81 6.62
N LEU A 107 8.61 -2.87 5.74
CA LEU A 107 7.65 -2.16 4.90
C LEU A 107 6.95 -3.09 3.91
N SER A 108 7.71 -3.79 3.06
CA SER A 108 7.10 -4.66 2.06
C SER A 108 6.32 -5.82 2.66
N PRO A 109 6.83 -6.53 3.69
CA PRO A 109 6.03 -7.56 4.36
C PRO A 109 4.74 -7.03 4.97
N ALA A 110 4.76 -5.85 5.60
CA ALA A 110 3.57 -5.23 6.17
C ALA A 110 2.56 -4.87 5.07
N PHE A 111 3.05 -4.26 3.97
CA PHE A 111 2.22 -3.90 2.83
C PHE A 111 1.59 -5.13 2.17
N GLN A 112 2.37 -6.17 1.86
CA GLN A 112 1.88 -7.40 1.22
C GLN A 112 0.83 -8.13 2.08
N ALA A 113 1.06 -8.22 3.39
CA ALA A 113 0.12 -8.85 4.32
C ALA A 113 -1.20 -8.08 4.38
N TRP A 114 -1.14 -6.76 4.41
CA TRP A 114 -2.32 -5.90 4.40
C TRP A 114 -3.04 -5.92 3.04
N LYS A 115 -2.30 -5.79 1.92
CA LYS A 115 -2.83 -5.85 0.55
C LYS A 115 -3.62 -7.13 0.31
N SER A 116 -3.07 -8.28 0.70
CA SER A 116 -3.74 -9.59 0.55
C SER A 116 -5.12 -9.63 1.25
N ALA A 117 -5.24 -8.99 2.41
CA ALA A 117 -6.51 -8.89 3.12
C ALA A 117 -7.49 -7.94 2.40
N MET A 118 -6.99 -6.82 1.88
CA MET A 118 -7.77 -5.86 1.09
C MET A 118 -8.33 -6.47 -0.20
N GLU A 119 -7.50 -7.17 -0.98
CA GLU A 119 -7.91 -7.83 -2.22
C GLU A 119 -9.02 -8.85 -1.98
N SER A 120 -8.95 -9.62 -0.89
CA SER A 120 -10.00 -10.56 -0.54
C SER A 120 -11.35 -9.86 -0.31
N GLY A 121 -11.35 -8.69 0.35
CA GLY A 121 -12.56 -7.90 0.57
C GLY A 121 -13.08 -7.20 -0.69
N LEU A 122 -12.17 -6.75 -1.55
CA LEU A 122 -12.49 -5.99 -2.77
C LEU A 122 -12.81 -6.86 -3.99
N ARG A 123 -12.48 -8.15 -3.97
CA ARG A 123 -12.59 -9.08 -5.11
C ARG A 123 -13.91 -8.96 -5.89
N ARG A 124 -15.03 -8.88 -5.17
CA ARG A 124 -16.39 -8.80 -5.75
C ARG A 124 -16.73 -7.49 -6.47
N TYR A 125 -15.87 -6.47 -6.36
CA TYR A 125 -16.05 -5.16 -6.98
C TYR A 125 -15.07 -4.92 -8.13
N VAL A 126 -13.95 -5.66 -8.14
CA VAL A 126 -12.87 -5.52 -9.12
C VAL A 126 -13.01 -6.55 -10.25
N VAL A 127 -13.43 -7.78 -9.95
CA VAL A 127 -13.68 -8.83 -10.94
C VAL A 127 -15.15 -8.79 -11.34
N GLN A 128 -15.45 -8.42 -12.59
CA GLN A 128 -16.77 -8.55 -13.22
C GLN A 128 -16.76 -9.68 -14.24
#